data_AF-A0A7C1VNQ0-F1
#
_entry.id   AF-A0A7C1VNQ0-F1
#
_cell.length_a   1.000
_cell.length_b   1.000
_cell.length_c   1.000
_cell.angle_alpha   90.00
_cell.angle_beta   90.00
_cell.angle_gamma   90.00
#
_symmetry.space_group_name_H-M   'P 1'
#
loop_
_entity.id
_entity.type
_entity.pdbx_description
1 polymer ?
#
loop_
_entity_poly.entity_id
_entity_poly.type
_entity_poly.pdbx_seq_one_letter_code
_entity_poly.pdbx_strand_id
1 'polypeptide(L)'
;MIAGLLMPTALIRVYEELNDFIPAHEYKRRFPALFQEGDTVKALLEALGIPHTEIDLILINGLSVPFSYQLQDQDRVSAYPLFESFDISNLSKVRPKPLRKTKFILDVHLGRLAKELRMLGYDAEYSNQHDDEMLSAISNREKRIILTRDRGLLKRKIISHGYCVRSKTPRKQIAEVMQRFDLAGAVKPFSRCLLCNEPLRPAVLKKIRNRLPKRVVR
;
A
#
# COMPACT_ATOMS: atom_id res chain seq x y z
N MET A 1 -18.26 -42.34 -17.65
CA MET A 1 -17.21 -41.43 -18.14
C MET A 1 -17.45 -40.07 -17.52
N ILE A 2 -16.77 -39.75 -16.42
CA ILE A 2 -16.85 -38.42 -15.82
C ILE A 2 -15.94 -37.55 -16.68
N ALA A 3 -16.54 -36.65 -17.46
CA ALA A 3 -15.79 -35.60 -18.14
C ALA A 3 -15.04 -34.82 -17.04
N GLY A 4 -13.73 -35.00 -16.97
CA GLY A 4 -12.90 -34.16 -16.11
C GLY A 4 -13.04 -32.74 -16.62
N LEU A 5 -13.76 -31.89 -15.88
CA LEU A 5 -13.81 -30.47 -16.18
C LEU A 5 -12.36 -29.98 -16.21
N LEU A 6 -11.88 -29.61 -17.41
CA LEU A 6 -10.62 -28.89 -17.54
C LEU A 6 -10.76 -27.60 -16.74
N MET A 7 -9.90 -27.44 -15.72
CA MET A 7 -9.85 -26.18 -14.99
C MET A 7 -9.41 -25.08 -15.94
N PRO A 8 -10.16 -23.97 -16.05
CA PRO A 8 -9.80 -22.90 -16.96
C PRO A 8 -8.48 -22.25 -16.54
N THR A 9 -7.76 -21.72 -17.54
CA THR A 9 -6.41 -21.18 -17.36
C THR A 9 -6.32 -19.76 -17.92
N ALA A 10 -5.68 -18.86 -17.18
CA ALA A 10 -5.35 -17.51 -17.63
C ALA A 10 -3.82 -17.35 -17.77
N LEU A 11 -3.37 -16.53 -18.72
CA LEU A 11 -1.96 -16.21 -18.92
C LEU A 11 -1.61 -14.89 -18.22
N ILE A 12 -0.82 -14.95 -17.16
CA ILE A 12 -0.55 -13.83 -16.25
C ILE A 12 0.80 -13.21 -16.57
N ARG A 13 0.86 -11.88 -16.52
CA ARG A 13 2.09 -11.09 -16.47
C ARG A 13 1.97 -10.02 -15.41
N VAL A 14 2.97 -9.91 -14.55
CA VAL A 14 3.04 -8.84 -13.54
C VAL A 14 4.27 -7.98 -13.80
N TYR A 15 4.16 -6.68 -13.51
CA TYR A 15 5.18 -5.70 -13.84
C TYR A 15 5.82 -5.10 -12.59
N GLU A 16 7.07 -4.66 -12.74
CA GLU A 16 7.89 -4.01 -11.71
C GLU A 16 7.80 -4.69 -10.32
N GLU A 17 7.49 -3.94 -9.26
CA GLU A 17 7.50 -4.39 -7.87
C GLU A 17 6.41 -5.44 -7.56
N LEU A 18 5.45 -5.66 -8.47
CA LEU A 18 4.50 -6.76 -8.29
C LEU A 18 5.17 -8.13 -8.47
N ASN A 19 6.29 -8.18 -9.17
CA ASN A 19 7.03 -9.42 -9.32
C ASN A 19 7.58 -9.94 -7.97
N ASP A 20 7.77 -9.07 -6.97
CA ASP A 20 8.22 -9.45 -5.62
C ASP A 20 7.21 -10.34 -4.87
N PHE A 21 5.97 -10.42 -5.38
CA PHE A 21 4.91 -11.20 -4.76
C PHE A 21 4.78 -12.62 -5.31
N ILE A 22 5.41 -12.93 -6.44
CA ILE A 22 5.31 -14.22 -7.15
C ILE A 22 6.64 -15.00 -7.12
N PRO A 23 6.64 -16.31 -7.43
CA PRO A 23 7.87 -17.09 -7.48
C PRO A 23 8.91 -16.54 -8.46
N ALA A 24 10.20 -16.60 -8.09
CA ALA A 24 11.29 -16.00 -8.88
C ALA A 24 11.46 -16.59 -10.29
N HIS A 25 10.97 -17.80 -10.56
CA HIS A 25 11.02 -18.39 -11.91
C HIS A 25 10.03 -17.74 -12.89
N GLU A 26 9.00 -17.05 -12.37
CA GLU A 26 7.99 -16.34 -13.16
C GLU A 26 8.28 -14.84 -13.33
N TYR A 27 9.39 -14.37 -12.76
CA TYR A 27 9.80 -12.97 -12.77
C TYR A 27 9.90 -12.44 -14.21
N LYS A 28 9.15 -11.36 -14.50
CA LYS A 28 9.11 -10.67 -15.81
C LYS A 28 8.71 -11.58 -17.00
N ARG A 29 8.05 -12.71 -16.74
CA ARG A 29 7.58 -13.66 -17.76
C ARG A 29 6.05 -13.70 -17.82
N ARG A 30 5.54 -14.39 -18.84
CA ARG A 30 4.13 -14.77 -18.89
C ARG A 30 4.01 -16.20 -18.40
N PHE A 31 3.05 -16.46 -17.53
CA PHE A 31 2.89 -17.77 -16.91
C PHE A 31 1.43 -18.17 -16.77
N PRO A 32 1.10 -19.46 -16.92
CA PRO A 32 -0.27 -19.93 -16.76
C PRO A 32 -0.67 -19.94 -15.27
N ALA A 33 -1.91 -19.55 -14.98
CA ALA A 33 -2.52 -19.68 -13.67
C ALA A 33 -3.92 -20.27 -13.80
N LEU A 34 -4.19 -21.29 -12.98
CA LEU A 34 -5.51 -21.93 -12.89
C LEU A 34 -6.46 -21.05 -12.07
N PHE A 35 -7.73 -21.07 -12.44
CA PHE A 35 -8.80 -20.41 -11.68
C PHE A 35 -10.09 -21.25 -11.72
N GLN A 36 -11.08 -20.90 -10.91
CA GLN A 36 -12.41 -21.52 -10.91
C GLN A 36 -13.39 -20.70 -11.74
N GLU A 37 -14.37 -21.35 -12.37
CA GLU A 37 -15.44 -20.61 -13.07
C GLU A 37 -16.12 -19.61 -12.14
N GLY A 38 -16.26 -18.37 -12.61
CA GLY A 38 -16.81 -17.26 -11.82
C GLY A 38 -15.79 -16.50 -10.96
N ASP A 39 -14.54 -16.96 -10.88
CA ASP A 39 -13.48 -16.21 -10.18
C ASP A 39 -13.28 -14.84 -10.80
N THR A 40 -13.08 -13.87 -9.93
CA THR A 40 -12.70 -12.51 -10.36
C THR A 40 -11.19 -12.42 -10.57
N VAL A 41 -10.76 -11.50 -11.43
CA VAL A 41 -9.33 -11.19 -11.60
C VAL A 41 -8.66 -10.80 -10.27
N LYS A 42 -9.39 -10.17 -9.35
CA LYS A 42 -8.92 -9.90 -7.98
C LYS A 42 -8.60 -11.19 -7.22
N ALA A 43 -9.53 -12.14 -7.22
CA ALA A 43 -9.39 -13.40 -6.50
C ALA A 43 -8.16 -14.17 -7.00
N LEU A 44 -7.98 -14.27 -8.32
CA LEU A 44 -6.82 -14.92 -8.92
C LEU A 44 -5.50 -14.24 -8.51
N LEU A 45 -5.41 -12.90 -8.63
CA LEU A 45 -4.19 -12.17 -8.27
C LEU A 45 -3.86 -12.29 -6.77
N GLU A 46 -4.86 -12.31 -5.90
CA GLU A 46 -4.67 -12.53 -4.46
C GLU A 46 -4.26 -13.97 -4.12
N ALA A 47 -4.76 -14.96 -4.87
CA ALA A 47 -4.36 -16.35 -4.78
C ALA A 47 -2.89 -16.54 -5.20
N LEU A 48 -2.43 -15.80 -6.22
CA LEU A 48 -1.02 -15.67 -6.59
C LEU A 48 -0.19 -14.89 -5.56
N GLY A 49 -0.82 -14.38 -4.51
CA GLY A 49 -0.17 -13.70 -3.40
C GLY A 49 -0.17 -12.18 -3.51
N ILE A 50 -0.57 -11.60 -4.63
CA ILE A 50 -0.46 -10.16 -4.90
C ILE A 50 -1.65 -9.45 -4.22
N PRO A 51 -1.41 -8.59 -3.22
CA PRO A 51 -2.50 -7.85 -2.60
C PRO A 51 -3.11 -6.87 -3.61
N HIS A 52 -4.44 -6.81 -3.71
CA HIS A 52 -5.11 -5.87 -4.62
C HIS A 52 -4.75 -4.40 -4.34
N THR A 53 -4.39 -4.07 -3.09
CA THR A 53 -3.91 -2.75 -2.67
C THR A 53 -2.59 -2.33 -3.31
N GLU A 54 -1.81 -3.28 -3.85
CA GLU A 54 -0.56 -3.02 -4.58
C GLU A 54 -0.78 -2.78 -6.07
N ILE A 55 -1.97 -3.11 -6.58
CA ILE A 55 -2.30 -3.07 -8.01
C ILE A 55 -3.06 -1.79 -8.33
N ASP A 56 -2.71 -1.16 -9.44
CA ASP A 56 -3.33 0.08 -9.89
C ASP A 56 -3.89 0.00 -11.30
N LEU A 57 -3.37 -0.89 -12.16
CA LEU A 57 -3.95 -1.14 -13.48
C LEU A 57 -3.98 -2.65 -13.76
N ILE A 58 -5.13 -3.10 -14.22
CA ILE A 58 -5.33 -4.46 -14.73
C ILE A 58 -5.79 -4.35 -16.17
N LEU A 59 -5.09 -5.05 -17.06
CA LEU A 59 -5.51 -5.24 -18.44
C LEU A 59 -5.88 -6.70 -18.67
N ILE A 60 -7.06 -6.93 -19.24
CA ILE A 60 -7.47 -8.21 -19.79
C ILE A 60 -7.45 -8.09 -21.30
N ASN A 61 -6.60 -8.88 -21.95
CA ASN A 61 -6.43 -8.84 -23.41
C ASN A 61 -6.14 -7.43 -23.95
N GLY A 62 -5.47 -6.59 -23.15
CA GLY A 62 -5.12 -5.20 -23.47
C GLY A 62 -6.16 -4.16 -23.04
N LEU A 63 -7.32 -4.56 -22.51
CA LEU A 63 -8.39 -3.66 -22.09
C LEU A 63 -8.38 -3.46 -20.57
N SER A 64 -8.49 -2.20 -20.13
CA SER A 64 -8.59 -1.85 -18.71
C SER A 64 -9.92 -2.30 -18.11
N VAL A 65 -9.85 -3.08 -17.03
CA VAL A 65 -11.00 -3.68 -16.33
C VAL A 65 -10.98 -3.38 -14.83
N PRO A 66 -12.14 -3.40 -14.14
CA PRO A 66 -12.19 -3.35 -12.68
C PRO A 66 -11.81 -4.68 -12.04
N PHE A 67 -11.52 -4.67 -10.73
CA PHE A 67 -11.25 -5.87 -9.92
C PHE A 67 -12.37 -6.93 -9.96
N SER A 68 -13.60 -6.52 -10.25
CA SER A 68 -14.79 -7.39 -10.31
C SER A 68 -14.94 -8.13 -11.64
N TYR A 69 -14.04 -7.93 -12.60
CA TYR A 69 -14.08 -8.67 -13.87
C TYR A 69 -13.98 -10.17 -13.62
N GLN A 70 -14.92 -10.93 -14.16
CA GLN A 70 -14.96 -12.39 -14.11
C GLN A 70 -14.08 -12.97 -15.21
N LEU A 71 -13.13 -13.82 -14.82
CA LEU A 71 -12.16 -14.41 -15.73
C LEU A 71 -12.82 -15.37 -16.72
N GLN A 72 -12.31 -15.35 -17.95
CA GLN A 72 -12.65 -16.29 -19.02
C GLN A 72 -11.43 -17.16 -19.33
N ASP A 73 -11.67 -18.37 -19.84
CA ASP A 73 -10.56 -19.24 -20.26
C ASP A 73 -9.69 -18.55 -21.31
N GLN A 74 -8.38 -18.74 -21.22
CA GLN A 74 -7.34 -18.11 -22.04
C GLN A 74 -7.16 -16.59 -21.87
N ASP A 75 -7.79 -15.96 -20.87
CA ASP A 75 -7.60 -14.53 -20.63
C ASP A 75 -6.13 -14.19 -20.40
N ARG A 76 -5.65 -13.13 -21.07
CA ARG A 76 -4.31 -12.58 -20.86
C ARG A 76 -4.39 -11.45 -19.85
N VAL A 77 -3.97 -11.72 -18.63
CA VAL A 77 -3.98 -10.77 -17.52
C VAL A 77 -2.63 -10.06 -17.45
N SER A 78 -2.64 -8.73 -17.48
CA SER A 78 -1.47 -7.90 -17.15
C SER A 78 -1.80 -7.03 -15.94
N ALA A 79 -1.02 -7.16 -14.86
CA ALA A 79 -1.17 -6.35 -13.65
C ALA A 79 0.04 -5.43 -13.47
N TYR A 80 -0.23 -4.16 -13.20
CA TYR A 80 0.79 -3.12 -13.00
C TYR A 80 0.67 -2.51 -11.59
N PRO A 81 1.81 -2.26 -10.92
CA PRO A 81 1.81 -1.54 -9.66
C PRO A 81 1.47 -0.06 -9.88
N LEU A 82 1.08 0.62 -8.81
CA LEU A 82 0.89 2.07 -8.79
C LEU A 82 2.23 2.78 -9.03
N PHE A 83 2.30 3.60 -10.07
CA PHE A 83 3.34 4.62 -10.24
C PHE A 83 2.76 5.97 -9.79
N GLU A 84 3.10 6.46 -8.59
CA GLU A 84 2.64 7.80 -8.17
C GLU A 84 3.26 8.93 -9.01
N SER A 85 4.30 8.63 -9.79
CA SER A 85 4.92 9.58 -10.72
C SER A 85 4.14 9.80 -12.02
N PHE A 86 3.08 9.05 -12.30
CA PHE A 86 2.28 9.19 -13.52
C PHE A 86 0.80 9.25 -13.22
N ASP A 87 0.14 10.35 -13.61
CA ASP A 87 -1.32 10.45 -13.54
C ASP A 87 -1.96 9.54 -14.61
N ILE A 88 -2.29 8.32 -14.21
CA ILE A 88 -3.02 7.36 -15.03
C ILE A 88 -4.52 7.33 -14.72
N SER A 89 -5.07 8.38 -14.09
CA SER A 89 -6.48 8.38 -13.66
C SER A 89 -7.48 8.15 -14.79
N ASN A 90 -7.11 8.48 -16.03
CA ASN A 90 -7.94 8.28 -17.22
C ASN A 90 -7.80 6.87 -17.82
N LEU A 91 -6.76 6.12 -17.45
CA LEU A 91 -6.45 4.79 -17.96
C LEU A 91 -6.84 3.68 -16.97
N SER A 92 -6.69 3.94 -15.66
CA SER A 92 -7.06 2.99 -14.61
C SER A 92 -8.55 3.07 -14.28
N LYS A 93 -9.24 1.93 -14.43
CA LYS A 93 -10.61 1.73 -13.91
C LYS A 93 -10.63 1.03 -12.55
N VAL A 94 -9.47 0.79 -11.97
CA VAL A 94 -9.31 0.00 -10.75
C VAL A 94 -9.61 0.85 -9.50
N ARG A 95 -9.34 2.16 -9.55
CA ARG A 95 -9.57 3.09 -8.42
C ARG A 95 -10.32 4.36 -8.84
N PRO A 96 -11.19 4.90 -7.97
CA PRO A 96 -12.00 6.06 -8.30
C PRO A 96 -11.32 7.44 -8.14
N LYS A 97 -10.09 7.59 -7.59
CA LYS A 97 -9.25 8.83 -7.57
C LYS A 97 -7.90 8.63 -6.82
N PRO A 98 -6.78 9.28 -7.23
CA PRO A 98 -5.54 9.32 -6.45
C PRO A 98 -5.70 10.15 -5.15
N LEU A 99 -4.96 9.76 -4.09
CA LEU A 99 -5.02 10.40 -2.77
C LEU A 99 -4.29 11.76 -2.78
N ARG A 100 -5.02 12.86 -2.99
CA ARG A 100 -4.48 14.24 -3.01
C ARG A 100 -3.78 14.71 -1.71
N LYS A 101 -3.86 13.93 -0.61
CA LYS A 101 -3.15 14.20 0.65
C LYS A 101 -2.81 12.88 1.35
N THR A 102 -1.54 12.51 1.30
CA THR A 102 -1.04 11.23 1.83
C THR A 102 -1.08 11.24 3.36
N LYS A 103 -1.92 10.39 3.94
CA LYS A 103 -1.93 10.06 5.37
C LYS A 103 -1.64 8.58 5.52
N PHE A 104 -0.83 8.23 6.50
CA PHE A 104 -0.44 6.86 6.79
C PHE A 104 -1.06 6.37 8.09
N ILE A 105 -1.31 5.07 8.15
CA ILE A 105 -1.44 4.32 9.39
C ILE A 105 -0.48 3.13 9.31
N LEU A 106 0.27 2.90 10.37
CA LEU A 106 1.33 1.91 10.38
C LEU A 106 1.00 0.76 11.31
N ASP A 107 1.31 -0.45 10.84
CA ASP A 107 1.36 -1.68 11.63
C ASP A 107 2.30 -1.53 12.85
N VAL A 108 1.98 -2.25 13.94
CA VAL A 108 2.74 -2.27 15.21
C VAL A 108 4.25 -2.48 15.02
N HIS A 109 4.66 -3.23 14.00
CA HIS A 109 6.08 -3.52 13.70
C HIS A 109 6.84 -2.37 13.03
N LEU A 110 6.15 -1.29 12.63
CA LEU A 110 6.71 -0.17 11.87
C LEU A 110 6.77 1.14 12.69
N GLY A 111 6.79 1.06 14.02
CA GLY A 111 6.80 2.23 14.89
C GLY A 111 7.98 3.19 14.69
N ARG A 112 9.15 2.68 14.29
CA ARG A 112 10.29 3.55 13.94
C ARG A 112 10.06 4.32 12.66
N LEU A 113 9.50 3.66 11.64
CA LEU A 113 9.10 4.30 10.40
C LEU A 113 8.03 5.37 10.65
N ALA A 114 7.07 5.12 11.54
CA ALA A 114 6.07 6.11 11.95
C ALA A 114 6.72 7.37 12.52
N LYS A 115 7.71 7.22 13.40
CA LYS A 115 8.46 8.36 13.97
C LYS A 115 9.25 9.12 12.91
N GLU A 116 9.90 8.41 11.98
CA GLU A 116 10.67 9.01 10.88
C GLU A 116 9.75 9.80 9.92
N LEU A 117 8.58 9.25 9.57
CA LEU A 117 7.56 9.97 8.78
C LEU A 117 7.04 11.23 9.50
N ARG A 118 6.73 11.14 10.80
CA ARG A 118 6.31 12.31 11.61
C ARG A 118 7.39 13.38 11.67
N MET A 119 8.66 12.98 11.75
CA MET A 119 9.81 13.90 11.74
C MET A 119 9.88 14.70 10.45
N LEU A 120 9.56 14.08 9.31
CA LEU A 120 9.47 14.73 8.01
C LEU A 120 8.16 15.53 7.81
N GLY A 121 7.23 15.48 8.77
CA GLY A 121 5.97 16.24 8.74
C GLY A 121 4.75 15.48 8.21
N TYR A 122 4.88 14.18 7.92
CA TYR A 122 3.76 13.38 7.43
C TYR A 122 2.80 12.97 8.54
N ASP A 123 1.52 12.86 8.18
CA ASP A 123 0.49 12.31 9.05
C ASP A 123 0.68 10.79 9.13
N ALA A 124 1.20 10.28 10.23
CA ALA A 124 1.50 8.86 10.38
C ALA A 124 0.92 8.34 11.70
N GLU A 125 -0.28 7.78 11.62
CA GLU A 125 -0.98 7.18 12.76
C GLU A 125 -0.30 5.87 13.16
N TYR A 126 -0.14 5.67 14.46
CA TYR A 126 0.54 4.48 15.01
C TYR A 126 0.23 4.34 16.49
N SER A 127 -0.17 3.13 16.88
CA SER A 127 -0.34 2.70 18.26
C SER A 127 0.07 1.24 18.37
N ASN A 128 0.73 0.89 19.49
CA ASN A 128 1.01 -0.52 19.83
C ASN A 128 -0.25 -1.32 20.15
N GLN A 129 -1.41 -0.65 20.29
CA GLN A 129 -2.69 -1.25 20.64
C GLN A 129 -3.56 -1.52 19.41
N HIS A 130 -3.16 -1.08 18.22
CA HIS A 130 -3.92 -1.36 17.01
C HIS A 130 -3.72 -2.81 16.59
N ASP A 131 -4.79 -3.59 16.60
CA ASP A 131 -4.87 -4.85 15.87
C ASP A 131 -5.25 -4.63 14.41
N ASP A 132 -5.28 -5.71 13.63
CA ASP A 132 -5.61 -5.66 12.21
C ASP A 132 -7.02 -5.11 11.93
N GLU A 133 -7.98 -5.32 12.84
CA GLU A 133 -9.35 -4.81 12.70
C GLU A 133 -9.40 -3.30 12.91
N MET A 134 -8.73 -2.80 13.94
CA MET A 134 -8.55 -1.37 14.19
C MET A 134 -7.81 -0.68 13.04
N LEU A 135 -6.70 -1.27 12.57
CA LEU A 135 -5.94 -0.72 11.43
C LEU A 135 -6.83 -0.58 10.20
N SER A 136 -7.60 -1.64 9.89
CA SER A 136 -8.53 -1.68 8.76
C SER A 136 -9.65 -0.64 8.89
N ALA A 137 -10.26 -0.54 10.08
CA ALA A 137 -11.36 0.39 10.35
C ALA A 137 -10.89 1.86 10.28
N ILE A 138 -9.77 2.19 10.92
CA ILE A 138 -9.19 3.54 10.90
C ILE A 138 -8.76 3.91 9.49
N SER A 139 -8.06 3.01 8.77
CA SER A 139 -7.67 3.22 7.38
C SER A 139 -8.87 3.56 6.50
N ASN A 140 -9.93 2.77 6.58
CA ASN A 140 -11.12 2.99 5.74
C ASN A 140 -11.88 4.26 6.12
N ARG A 141 -12.04 4.54 7.42
CA ARG A 141 -12.74 5.72 7.93
C ARG A 141 -12.01 7.01 7.59
N GLU A 142 -10.70 7.04 7.81
CA GLU A 142 -9.87 8.26 7.68
C GLU A 142 -9.14 8.37 6.34
N LYS A 143 -9.35 7.39 5.45
CA LYS A 143 -8.71 7.26 4.14
C LYS A 143 -7.17 7.30 4.25
N ARG A 144 -6.63 6.54 5.21
CA ARG A 144 -5.19 6.39 5.42
C ARG A 144 -4.65 5.20 4.65
N ILE A 145 -3.47 5.38 4.06
CA ILE A 145 -2.69 4.30 3.46
C ILE A 145 -2.11 3.44 4.58
N ILE A 146 -2.42 2.14 4.56
CA ILE A 146 -1.81 1.19 5.50
C ILE A 146 -0.38 0.90 5.04
N LEU A 147 0.59 1.13 5.92
CA LEU A 147 1.93 0.57 5.76
C LEU A 147 2.04 -0.65 6.68
N THR A 148 2.31 -1.81 6.10
CA THR A 148 2.47 -3.07 6.84
C THR A 148 3.46 -3.97 6.11
N ARG A 149 3.99 -4.99 6.78
CA ARG A 149 4.71 -6.07 6.09
C ARG A 149 3.86 -7.33 5.96
N ASP A 150 2.67 -7.33 6.57
CA ASP A 150 1.73 -8.43 6.46
C ASP A 150 0.88 -8.28 5.19
N ARG A 151 1.07 -9.23 4.28
CA ARG A 151 0.29 -9.34 3.04
C ARG A 151 -1.15 -9.77 3.34
N GLY A 152 -1.40 -10.50 4.43
CA GLY A 152 -2.73 -10.94 4.85
C GLY A 152 -3.64 -9.75 5.13
N LEU A 153 -3.17 -8.81 5.96
CA LEU A 153 -3.84 -7.53 6.20
C LEU A 153 -4.20 -6.82 4.89
N LEU A 154 -3.25 -6.67 3.96
CA LEU A 154 -3.45 -5.95 2.70
C LEU A 154 -4.46 -6.60 1.73
N LYS A 155 -4.84 -7.86 1.95
CA LYS A 155 -5.86 -8.57 1.16
C LYS A 155 -7.29 -8.36 1.69
N ARG A 156 -7.48 -7.79 2.89
CA ARG A 156 -8.82 -7.58 3.45
C ARG A 156 -9.62 -6.59 2.58
N LYS A 157 -10.84 -6.97 2.20
CA LYS A 157 -11.70 -6.20 1.26
C LYS A 157 -11.98 -4.74 1.69
N ILE A 158 -11.97 -4.46 2.99
CA ILE A 158 -12.22 -3.12 3.55
C ILE A 158 -11.05 -2.15 3.30
N ILE A 159 -9.85 -2.67 3.04
CA ILE A 159 -8.65 -1.86 2.85
C ILE A 159 -8.60 -1.45 1.38
N SER A 160 -8.78 -0.16 1.13
CA SER A 160 -8.70 0.41 -0.22
C SER A 160 -7.28 0.80 -0.63
N HIS A 161 -6.45 1.20 0.32
CA HIS A 161 -5.10 1.71 0.08
C HIS A 161 -4.12 1.13 1.09
N GLY A 162 -3.06 0.53 0.60
CA GLY A 162 -2.00 0.02 1.43
C GLY A 162 -0.74 -0.27 0.63
N TYR A 163 0.35 -0.46 1.35
CA TYR A 163 1.65 -0.78 0.80
C TYR A 163 2.40 -1.72 1.74
N CYS A 164 2.88 -2.81 1.16
CA CYS A 164 3.71 -3.82 1.78
C CYS A 164 5.13 -3.25 1.90
N VAL A 165 5.63 -2.97 3.10
CA VAL A 165 7.01 -2.48 3.24
C VAL A 165 7.97 -3.67 3.02
N ARG A 166 8.80 -3.60 1.98
CA ARG A 166 9.75 -4.65 1.59
C ARG A 166 10.97 -4.64 2.52
N SER A 167 11.46 -3.46 2.85
CA SER A 167 12.67 -3.30 3.66
C SER A 167 12.46 -3.77 5.10
N LYS A 168 13.45 -4.51 5.61
CA LYS A 168 13.55 -4.90 7.03
C LYS A 168 14.32 -3.88 7.87
N THR A 169 15.07 -2.97 7.26
CA THR A 169 15.93 -2.01 7.96
C THR A 169 15.28 -0.63 8.00
N PRO A 170 15.09 0.00 9.17
CA PRO A 170 14.36 1.28 9.28
C PRO A 170 14.81 2.38 8.32
N ARG A 171 16.14 2.61 8.21
CA ARG A 171 16.69 3.62 7.29
C ARG A 171 16.31 3.39 5.82
N LYS A 172 16.21 2.14 5.38
CA LYS A 172 15.78 1.83 4.02
C LYS A 172 14.25 1.87 3.89
N GLN A 173 13.50 1.60 4.97
CA GLN A 173 12.03 1.69 4.95
C GLN A 173 11.56 3.13 4.68
N ILE A 174 12.20 4.12 5.32
CA ILE A 174 11.82 5.52 5.05
C ILE A 174 12.16 5.93 3.62
N ALA A 175 13.34 5.55 3.11
CA ALA A 175 13.72 5.82 1.72
C ALA A 175 12.76 5.16 0.72
N GLU A 176 12.40 3.90 0.96
CA GLU A 176 11.41 3.14 0.19
C GLU A 176 10.06 3.85 0.13
N VAL A 177 9.50 4.23 1.29
CA VAL A 177 8.22 4.94 1.36
C VAL A 177 8.30 6.33 0.72
N MET A 178 9.38 7.06 0.95
CA MET A 178 9.59 8.39 0.35
C MET A 178 9.62 8.33 -1.18
N GLN A 179 10.33 7.36 -1.75
CA GLN A 179 10.41 7.16 -3.20
C GLN A 179 9.07 6.66 -3.76
N ARG A 180 8.45 5.69 -3.08
CA ARG A 180 7.24 5.02 -3.54
C ARG A 180 6.05 5.96 -3.71
N PHE A 181 5.94 6.95 -2.81
CA PHE A 181 4.83 7.90 -2.73
C PHE A 181 5.26 9.33 -3.14
N ASP A 182 6.40 9.46 -3.82
CA ASP A 182 7.00 10.73 -4.27
C ASP A 182 6.88 11.89 -3.25
N LEU A 183 7.27 11.58 -2.01
CA LEU A 183 6.97 12.48 -0.89
C LEU A 183 7.93 13.67 -0.81
N ALA A 184 9.05 13.66 -1.53
CA ALA A 184 10.14 14.63 -1.33
C ALA A 184 9.68 16.10 -1.38
N GLY A 185 8.75 16.45 -2.28
CA GLY A 185 8.25 17.82 -2.44
C GLY A 185 7.33 18.33 -1.33
N ALA A 186 6.83 17.45 -0.45
CA ALA A 186 5.85 17.79 0.59
C ALA A 186 6.43 17.82 2.02
N VAL A 187 7.75 17.65 2.16
CA VAL A 187 8.44 17.58 3.45
C VAL A 187 8.26 18.88 4.26
N LYS A 188 7.83 18.74 5.51
CA LYS A 188 7.66 19.84 6.48
C LYS A 188 8.24 19.41 7.82
N PRO A 189 9.57 19.45 7.99
CA PRO A 189 10.23 18.84 9.13
C PRO A 189 9.75 19.43 10.45
N PHE A 190 9.62 18.60 11.47
CA PHE A 190 9.23 19.01 12.82
C PHE A 190 7.93 19.83 12.87
N SER A 191 7.01 19.60 11.92
CA SER A 191 5.66 20.18 11.93
C SER A 191 4.65 19.31 12.69
N ARG A 192 5.05 18.11 13.15
CA ARG A 192 4.21 17.18 13.93
C ARG A 192 4.95 16.59 15.11
N CYS A 193 4.19 16.24 16.15
CA CYS A 193 4.71 15.58 17.31
C CYS A 193 5.13 14.14 16.96
N LEU A 194 6.37 13.76 17.31
CA LEU A 194 6.87 12.40 17.06
C LEU A 194 6.13 11.34 17.90
N LEU A 195 5.54 11.73 19.02
CA LEU A 195 4.85 10.81 19.95
C LEU A 195 3.37 10.63 19.59
N CYS A 196 2.63 11.73 19.41
CA CYS A 196 1.18 11.69 19.23
C CYS A 196 0.69 12.15 17.84
N ASN A 197 1.58 12.41 16.87
CA ASN A 197 1.24 12.78 15.49
C ASN A 197 0.51 14.14 15.32
N GLU A 198 0.15 14.82 16.41
CA GLU A 198 -0.52 16.12 16.38
C GLU A 198 0.35 17.21 15.72
N PRO A 199 -0.24 18.13 14.94
CA PRO A 199 0.47 19.28 14.40
C PRO A 199 1.07 20.14 15.50
N LEU A 200 2.36 20.44 15.38
CA LEU A 200 3.06 21.33 16.30
C LEU A 200 2.69 22.78 16.01
N ARG A 201 2.62 23.57 17.08
CA ARG A 201 2.34 25.00 17.03
C ARG A 201 3.52 25.76 17.64
N PRO A 202 3.84 26.96 17.12
CA PRO A 202 4.83 27.82 17.75
C PRO A 202 4.48 28.09 19.22
N ALA A 203 5.49 28.05 20.08
CA ALA A 203 5.34 28.33 21.50
C ALA A 203 6.31 29.46 21.91
N VAL A 204 5.86 30.31 22.83
CA VAL A 204 6.68 31.38 23.38
C VAL A 204 7.58 30.80 24.47
N LEU A 205 8.91 30.91 24.31
CA LEU A 205 9.89 30.32 25.23
C LEU A 205 9.60 30.68 26.71
N LYS A 206 9.27 31.94 27.00
CA LYS A 206 8.92 32.41 28.35
C LYS A 206 7.79 31.60 29.00
N LYS A 207 6.81 31.14 28.20
CA LYS A 207 5.65 30.36 28.69
C LYS A 207 5.98 28.90 28.95
N ILE A 208 7.02 28.36 28.31
CA ILE A 208 7.35 26.92 28.38
C ILE A 208 8.69 26.62 29.06
N ARG A 209 9.46 27.65 29.44
CA ARG A 209 10.81 27.52 30.03
C ARG A 209 10.86 26.51 31.18
N ASN A 210 9.87 26.54 32.07
CA ASN A 210 9.80 25.66 33.25
C ASN A 210 9.44 24.20 32.92
N ARG A 211 8.99 23.92 31.68
CA ARG A 211 8.65 22.58 31.18
C ARG A 211 9.76 21.97 30.33
N LEU A 212 10.77 22.75 29.95
CA LEU A 212 11.88 22.31 29.12
C LEU A 212 13.00 21.70 29.97
N PRO A 213 13.66 20.61 29.52
CA PRO A 213 14.86 20.10 30.18
C PRO A 213 15.94 21.20 30.24
N LYS A 214 16.69 21.26 31.36
CA LYS A 214 17.74 22.28 31.58
C LYS A 214 18.71 22.43 30.41
N ARG A 215 19.06 21.32 29.75
CA ARG A 215 19.97 21.30 28.58
C ARG A 215 19.45 22.03 27.32
N VAL A 216 18.14 22.27 27.22
CA VAL A 216 17.51 22.94 26.07
C VAL A 216 17.37 24.44 26.32
N VAL A 217 17.22 24.84 27.59
CA VAL A 217 17.12 26.23 28.01
C VAL A 217 18.54 26.81 28.09
N ARG A 218 19.06 27.26 26.94
CA ARG A 218 20.27 28.10 26.90
C ARG A 218 19.91 29.55 27.27
#